data_AF-A0A7S3BGT9-F1
#
_entry.id   AF-A0A7S3BGT9-F1
#
_cell.length_a   1.000
_cell.length_b   1.000
_cell.length_c   1.000
_cell.angle_alpha   90.00
_cell.angle_beta   90.00
_cell.angle_gamma   90.00
#
_symmetry.space_group_name_H-M   'P 1'
#
loop_
_entity.id
_entity.type
_entity.pdbx_description
1 polymer ?
#
loop_
_entity_poly.entity_id
_entity_poly.type
_entity_poly.pdbx_seq_one_letter_code
_entity_poly.pdbx_strand_id
1 'polypeptide(L)'
;GASGSVAAQAAFVLAAAVAAALADCRRRHPELEVWPQLAKYLAQAAAQTLLLWPLLAVLISAVLLAVVQVDEALGLPEAWLNPLVYWLVLYGPAGALCVLCRLRCARAVKDAAIPS
;
A
#
# COMPACT_ATOMS: atom_id res chain seq x y z
N GLY A 1 -19.22 -21.10 3.68
CA GLY A 1 -18.17 -20.55 4.55
C GLY A 1 -16.99 -20.05 3.74
N ALA A 2 -17.08 -18.84 3.16
CA ALA A 2 -16.05 -18.25 2.30
C ALA A 2 -15.49 -16.91 2.83
N SER A 3 -16.05 -16.37 3.92
CA SER A 3 -15.61 -15.10 4.51
C SER A 3 -14.30 -15.22 5.30
N GLY A 4 -13.91 -16.42 5.74
CA GLY A 4 -12.68 -16.64 6.49
C GLY A 4 -11.40 -16.56 5.65
N SER A 5 -11.45 -16.85 4.35
CA SER A 5 -10.25 -16.87 3.49
C SER A 5 -9.81 -15.47 3.07
N VAL A 6 -10.75 -14.58 2.76
CA VAL A 6 -10.45 -13.23 2.27
C VAL A 6 -9.85 -12.37 3.38
N ALA A 7 -10.38 -12.45 4.60
CA ALA A 7 -9.83 -11.75 5.75
C ALA A 7 -8.40 -12.23 6.08
N ALA A 8 -8.17 -13.55 6.01
CA ALA A 8 -6.84 -14.12 6.24
C ALA A 8 -5.84 -13.73 5.14
N GLN A 9 -6.26 -13.72 3.87
CA GLN A 9 -5.43 -13.27 2.75
C GLN A 9 -5.11 -11.77 2.85
N ALA A 10 -6.10 -10.93 3.18
CA ALA A 10 -5.89 -9.50 3.38
C ALA A 10 -4.94 -9.24 4.56
N ALA A 11 -5.09 -9.95 5.67
CA ALA A 11 -4.20 -9.86 6.81
C ALA A 11 -2.76 -10.30 6.45
N PHE A 12 -2.62 -11.37 5.66
CA PHE A 12 -1.32 -11.85 5.19
C PHE A 12 -0.63 -10.83 4.26
N VAL A 13 -1.37 -10.27 3.29
CA VAL A 13 -0.85 -9.24 2.38
C VAL A 13 -0.45 -7.98 3.15
N LEU A 14 -1.26 -7.58 4.14
CA LEU A 14 -0.95 -6.46 5.00
C LEU A 14 0.32 -6.72 5.83
N ALA A 15 0.43 -7.91 6.44
CA ALA A 15 1.61 -8.30 7.21
C ALA A 15 2.88 -8.36 6.34
N ALA A 16 2.77 -8.92 5.13
CA ALA A 16 3.88 -8.98 4.17
C ALA A 16 4.31 -7.58 3.71
N ALA A 17 3.36 -6.69 3.43
CA ALA A 17 3.66 -5.31 3.04
C ALA A 17 4.28 -4.50 4.20
N VAL A 18 3.81 -4.72 5.44
CA VAL A 18 4.43 -4.16 6.66
C VAL A 18 5.86 -4.67 6.84
N ALA A 19 6.10 -5.98 6.66
CA ALA A 19 7.42 -6.58 6.75
C ALA A 19 8.37 -6.07 5.65
N ALA A 20 7.88 -5.90 4.42
CA ALA A 20 8.65 -5.33 3.32
C ALA A 20 9.00 -3.85 3.57
N ALA A 21 8.04 -3.07 4.09
CA ALA A 21 8.28 -1.68 4.47
C ALA A 21 9.31 -1.57 5.61
N LEU A 22 9.26 -2.48 6.59
CA LEU A 22 10.25 -2.60 7.66
C LEU A 22 11.65 -2.92 7.12
N ALA A 23 11.76 -3.94 6.27
CA ALA A 23 13.04 -4.36 5.70
C ALA A 23 13.67 -3.24 4.86
N ASP A 24 12.87 -2.48 4.11
CA ASP A 24 13.34 -1.38 3.28
C ASP A 24 13.68 -0.12 4.10
N CYS A 25 12.90 0.24 5.12
CA CYS A 25 13.30 1.34 6.02
C CYS A 25 14.61 0.99 6.77
N ARG A 26 14.79 -0.27 7.21
CA ARG A 26 16.03 -0.72 7.87
C ARG A 26 17.24 -0.68 6.94
N ARG A 27 17.07 -1.05 5.66
CA ARG A 27 18.15 -0.96 4.66
C ARG A 27 18.58 0.48 4.40
N ARG A 28 17.64 1.42 4.40
CA ARG A 28 17.91 2.82 4.02
C ARG A 28 18.34 3.71 5.18
N HIS A 29 17.89 3.39 6.39
CA HIS A 29 18.12 4.20 7.58
C HIS A 29 18.56 3.32 8.76
N PRO A 30 19.79 2.77 8.73
CA PRO A 30 20.33 2.00 9.85
C PRO A 30 20.48 2.82 11.13
N GLU A 31 20.56 4.15 11.00
CA GLU A 31 20.62 5.12 12.10
C GLU A 31 19.33 5.20 12.96
N LEU A 32 18.20 4.70 12.45
CA LEU A 32 16.94 4.55 13.20
C LEU A 32 16.95 3.23 14.01
N GLU A 33 17.93 3.05 14.89
CA GLU A 33 18.08 1.81 15.68
C GLU A 33 17.04 1.68 16.82
N VAL A 34 16.22 2.72 17.02
CA VAL A 34 15.20 2.78 18.07
C VAL A 34 13.92 2.04 17.63
N TRP A 35 13.97 0.71 17.73
CA TRP A 35 12.86 -0.22 17.52
C TRP A 35 11.47 0.25 18.00
N PRO A 36 11.29 0.81 19.23
CA PRO A 36 9.97 1.21 19.70
C PRO A 36 9.40 2.43 18.95
N GLN A 37 10.25 3.35 18.49
CA GLN A 37 9.80 4.50 17.70
C GLN A 37 9.41 4.05 16.29
N LEU A 38 10.21 3.19 15.67
CA LEU A 38 9.93 2.63 14.34
C LEU A 38 8.60 1.86 14.32
N ALA A 39 8.37 1.03 15.34
CA ALA A 39 7.12 0.28 15.49
C ALA A 39 5.90 1.19 15.64
N LYS A 40 6.01 2.29 16.41
CA LYS A 40 4.94 3.27 16.58
C LYS A 40 4.61 3.98 15.27
N TYR A 41 5.63 4.39 14.50
CA TYR A 41 5.43 5.02 13.19
C TYR A 41 4.79 4.06 12.18
N LEU A 42 5.20 2.79 12.18
CA LEU A 42 4.60 1.77 11.32
C LEU A 42 3.17 1.44 11.72
N ALA A 43 2.86 1.32 13.01
CA ALA A 43 1.49 1.08 13.47
C ALA A 43 0.57 2.25 13.07
N GLN A 44 1.06 3.49 13.20
CA GLN A 44 0.29 4.68 12.83
C GLN A 44 0.11 4.80 11.31
N ALA A 45 1.14 4.47 10.52
CA ALA A 45 1.05 4.41 9.07
C ALA A 45 0.12 3.28 8.60
N ALA A 46 0.20 2.10 9.21
CA ALA A 46 -0.67 0.97 8.92
C ALA A 46 -2.14 1.30 9.26
N ALA A 47 -2.41 1.89 10.42
CA ALA A 47 -3.76 2.29 10.83
C ALA A 47 -4.38 3.33 9.87
N GLN A 48 -3.60 4.34 9.47
CA GLN A 48 -4.07 5.33 8.49
C GLN A 48 -4.27 4.72 7.11
N THR A 49 -3.40 3.78 6.72
CA THR A 49 -3.55 3.09 5.45
C THR A 49 -4.75 2.17 5.46
N LEU A 50 -5.10 1.55 6.59
CA LEU A 50 -6.34 0.80 6.77
C LEU A 50 -7.57 1.68 6.57
N LEU A 51 -7.52 2.93 7.06
CA LEU A 51 -8.58 3.92 6.88
C LEU A 51 -8.67 4.42 5.42
N LEU A 52 -7.52 4.57 4.76
CA LEU A 52 -7.41 5.00 3.37
C LEU A 52 -7.65 3.85 2.38
N TRP A 53 -7.56 2.60 2.82
CA TRP A 53 -7.72 1.40 1.99
C TRP A 53 -9.04 1.37 1.21
N PRO A 54 -10.23 1.55 1.84
CA PRO A 54 -11.47 1.59 1.10
C PRO A 54 -11.51 2.75 0.09
N LEU A 55 -10.93 3.89 0.45
CA LEU A 55 -10.89 5.09 -0.40
C LEU A 55 -9.97 4.89 -1.62
N LEU A 56 -8.81 4.26 -1.42
CA LEU A 56 -7.89 3.82 -2.46
C LEU A 56 -8.52 2.76 -3.37
N ALA A 57 -9.21 1.78 -2.80
CA ALA A 57 -9.91 0.76 -3.56
C ALA A 57 -10.98 1.37 -4.48
N VAL A 58 -11.76 2.33 -3.96
CA VAL A 58 -12.74 3.08 -4.77
C VAL A 58 -12.04 3.89 -5.86
N LEU A 59 -10.94 4.59 -5.54
CA LEU A 59 -10.22 5.41 -6.52
C LEU A 59 -9.61 4.56 -7.64
N ILE A 60 -8.99 3.44 -7.29
CA ILE A 60 -8.45 2.45 -8.24
C ILE A 60 -9.59 1.90 -9.10
N SER A 61 -10.73 1.57 -8.50
CA SER A 61 -11.90 1.07 -9.24
C SER A 61 -12.46 2.13 -10.20
N ALA A 62 -12.51 3.40 -9.79
CA ALA A 62 -12.97 4.51 -10.64
C ALA A 62 -12.03 4.73 -11.84
N VAL A 63 -10.71 4.68 -11.61
CA VAL A 63 -9.71 4.78 -12.70
C VAL A 63 -9.84 3.60 -13.65
N LEU A 64 -9.97 2.37 -13.14
CA LEU A 64 -10.15 1.19 -13.99
C LEU A 64 -11.45 1.28 -14.80
N LEU A 65 -12.54 1.77 -14.21
CA LEU A 65 -13.80 1.99 -14.92
C LEU A 65 -13.60 2.99 -16.08
N ALA A 66 -12.86 4.09 -15.85
CA ALA A 66 -12.55 5.06 -16.89
C ALA A 66 -11.69 4.44 -18.01
N VAL A 67 -10.72 3.60 -17.68
CA VAL A 67 -9.89 2.88 -18.67
C VAL A 67 -10.75 1.93 -19.51
N VAL A 68 -11.64 1.14 -18.88
CA VAL A 68 -12.58 0.25 -19.59
C VAL A 68 -13.44 1.05 -20.57
N GLN A 69 -13.98 2.20 -20.15
CA GLN A 69 -14.80 3.05 -21.02
C GLN A 69 -14.02 3.60 -22.23
N VAL A 70 -12.74 3.93 -22.06
CA VAL A 70 -11.89 4.36 -23.19
C VAL A 70 -11.59 3.18 -24.13
N ASP A 71 -11.32 2.01 -23.57
CA ASP A 71 -11.04 0.80 -24.35
C ASP A 71 -12.26 0.35 -25.17
N GLU A 72 -13.46 0.40 -24.57
CA GLU A 72 -14.73 0.16 -25.26
C GLU A 72 -14.92 1.16 -26.41
N ALA A 73 -14.62 2.44 -26.18
CA ALA A 73 -14.69 3.48 -27.22
C ALA A 73 -13.69 3.26 -28.36
N LEU A 74 -12.55 2.62 -28.09
CA LEU A 74 -11.51 2.27 -29.07
C LEU A 74 -11.71 0.90 -29.71
N GLY A 75 -12.71 0.11 -29.27
CA GLY A 75 -12.98 -1.24 -29.77
C GLY A 75 -11.86 -2.25 -29.46
N LEU A 76 -11.12 -2.04 -28.37
CA LEU A 76 -10.02 -2.91 -27.96
C LEU A 76 -10.53 -4.17 -27.26
N PRO A 77 -9.83 -5.31 -27.39
CA PRO A 77 -10.26 -6.57 -26.78
C PRO A 77 -10.06 -6.55 -25.26
N GLU A 78 -11.13 -6.67 -24.46
CA GLU A 78 -11.09 -6.63 -22.99
C GLU A 78 -10.15 -7.67 -22.32
N ALA A 79 -9.76 -8.72 -23.05
CA ALA A 79 -8.92 -9.80 -22.54
C ALA A 79 -7.56 -9.33 -22.00
N TRP A 80 -7.00 -8.22 -22.51
CA TRP A 80 -5.72 -7.69 -22.00
C TRP A 80 -5.90 -6.86 -20.71
N LEU A 81 -7.09 -6.32 -20.47
CA LEU A 81 -7.36 -5.45 -19.31
C LEU A 81 -7.62 -6.26 -18.03
N ASN A 82 -8.24 -7.42 -18.16
CA ASN A 82 -8.63 -8.28 -17.05
C ASN A 82 -7.47 -8.65 -16.10
N PRO A 83 -6.29 -9.08 -16.57
CA PRO A 83 -5.15 -9.32 -15.69
C PRO A 83 -4.63 -8.03 -15.02
N LEU A 84 -4.68 -6.88 -15.70
CA LEU A 84 -4.28 -5.59 -15.13
C LEU A 84 -5.21 -5.17 -14.00
N VAL A 85 -6.52 -5.24 -14.22
CA VAL A 85 -7.57 -4.98 -13.21
C VAL A 85 -7.34 -5.87 -11.98
N TYR A 86 -7.15 -7.17 -12.20
CA TYR A 86 -6.90 -8.12 -11.13
C TYR A 86 -5.66 -7.76 -10.30
N TRP A 87 -4.53 -7.45 -10.96
CA TRP A 87 -3.29 -7.09 -10.28
C TRP A 87 -3.38 -5.74 -9.55
N LEU A 88 -4.00 -4.72 -10.15
CA LEU A 88 -4.14 -3.39 -9.57
C LEU A 88 -5.07 -3.38 -8.36
N VAL A 89 -6.20 -4.09 -8.42
CA VAL A 89 -7.12 -4.17 -7.29
C VAL A 89 -6.51 -4.97 -6.14
N LEU A 90 -5.81 -6.08 -6.44
CA LEU A 90 -5.28 -6.96 -5.41
C LEU A 90 -4.01 -6.41 -4.74
N TYR A 91 -3.10 -5.80 -5.52
CA TYR A 91 -1.79 -5.36 -5.02
C TYR A 91 -1.60 -3.86 -4.98
N GLY A 92 -2.41 -3.06 -5.69
CA GLY A 92 -2.32 -1.60 -5.70
C GLY A 92 -2.39 -0.97 -4.30
N PRO A 93 -3.33 -1.38 -3.43
CA PRO A 93 -3.40 -0.88 -2.06
C PRO A 93 -2.15 -1.21 -1.23
N ALA A 94 -1.55 -2.39 -1.42
CA ALA A 94 -0.31 -2.79 -0.75
C ALA A 94 0.89 -1.95 -1.25
N GLY A 95 0.93 -1.61 -2.53
CA GLY A 95 1.93 -0.69 -3.08
C GLY A 95 1.84 0.71 -2.47
N ALA A 96 0.61 1.23 -2.32
CA ALA A 96 0.37 2.52 -1.67
C ALA A 96 0.84 2.54 -0.20
N LEU A 97 0.61 1.45 0.55
CA LEU A 97 1.13 1.29 1.91
C LEU A 97 2.66 1.41 1.96
N CYS A 98 3.37 0.73 1.07
CA CYS A 98 4.84 0.80 1.00
C CYS A 98 5.33 2.23 0.73
N VAL A 99 4.68 2.96 -0.18
CA VAL A 99 5.03 4.35 -0.50
C VAL A 99 4.77 5.28 0.70
N LEU A 100 3.61 5.15 1.36
CA LEU A 100 3.27 5.95 2.54
C LEU A 100 4.22 5.69 3.71
N CYS A 101 4.55 4.43 3.97
CA CYS A 101 5.55 4.05 4.98
C CYS A 101 6.92 4.67 4.67
N ARG A 102 7.38 4.61 3.41
CA ARG A 102 8.63 5.23 2.98
C ARG A 102 8.65 6.74 3.22
N LEU A 103 7.60 7.45 2.81
CA LEU A 103 7.50 8.90 2.99
C LEU A 103 7.51 9.30 4.47
N ARG A 104 6.88 8.49 5.33
CA ARG A 104 6.86 8.71 6.78
C ARG A 104 8.21 8.42 7.44
N CYS A 105 8.87 7.31 7.09
CA CYS A 105 10.23 7.02 7.54
C CYS A 105 11.16 8.18 7.16
N ALA A 106 11.11 8.64 5.90
CA ALA A 106 11.95 9.74 5.42
C ALA A 106 11.67 11.08 6.15
N ARG A 107 10.40 11.35 6.50
CA ARG A 107 10.05 12.56 7.26
C ARG A 107 10.52 12.47 8.72
N ALA A 108 10.35 11.32 9.38
CA ALA A 108 10.82 11.10 10.74
C ALA A 108 12.34 11.25 10.87
N VAL A 109 13.11 10.77 9.88
CA VAL A 109 14.56 10.97 9.82
C VAL A 109 14.92 12.45 9.71
N LYS A 110 14.20 13.22 8.88
CA LYS A 110 14.41 14.67 8.78
C LYS A 110 14.10 15.40 10.08
N ASP A 111 13.00 15.04 10.74
CA ASP A 111 12.61 15.67 12.01
C ASP A 111 13.61 15.33 13.13
N ALA A 112 14.17 14.12 13.14
CA ALA A 112 15.21 13.71 14.10
C ALA A 112 16.58 14.36 13.83
N ALA A 113 16.86 14.77 12.58
CA ALA A 113 18.12 15.40 12.19
C ALA A 113 18.17 16.92 12.48
N ILE A 114 17.06 17.54 12.89
CA ILE A 114 17.02 18.93 13.32
C ILE A 114 17.06 18.94 14.86
N PRO A 115 18.23 19.15 15.49
CA PRO A 115 18.28 19.31 16.94
C PRO A 115 17.55 20.60 17.31
N SER A 116 16.53 20.46 18.18
CA SER A 116 15.85 21.58 18.84
C SER A 116 16.78 22.32 19.78
#